data_AF-A0A432SH51-F1
#
_entry.id   AF-A0A432SH51-F1
#
_cell.length_a   1.000
_cell.length_b   1.000
_cell.length_c   1.000
_cell.angle_alpha   90.00
_cell.angle_beta   90.00
_cell.angle_gamma   90.00
#
_symmetry.space_group_name_H-M   'P 1'
#
loop_
_entity.id
_entity.type
_entity.pdbx_description
1 polymer ?
#
loop_
_entity_poly.entity_id
_entity_poly.type
_entity_poly.pdbx_seq_one_letter_code
_entity_poly.pdbx_strand_id
1 'polypeptide(L)'
;MLVFRYIALHYLKYFVVILFAFILFSVGFDYMGVATKLPDSANLVVMYIVYKVFYSIDMLLPLTLIFAMIATKVSFIRNNTLVAFYSLGYSKVDILKPFVVVSMAIIVLFVALHSTSFARADEFAKNI
;
A
#
# COMPACT_ATOMS: atom_id res chain seq x y z
N MET A 1 10.21 -8.29 -22.22
CA MET A 1 10.62 -7.92 -20.84
C MET A 1 10.51 -6.42 -20.54
N LEU A 2 10.73 -5.52 -21.51
CA LEU A 2 10.66 -4.06 -21.31
C LEU A 2 9.27 -3.56 -20.83
N VAL A 3 8.19 -3.99 -21.49
CA VAL A 3 6.81 -3.60 -21.12
C VAL A 3 6.45 -4.08 -19.72
N PHE A 4 6.84 -5.30 -19.35
CA PHE A 4 6.63 -5.83 -17.99
C PHE A 4 7.27 -4.91 -16.94
N ARG A 5 8.55 -4.58 -17.12
CA ARG A 5 9.29 -3.70 -16.20
C ARG A 5 8.67 -2.30 -16.15
N TYR A 6 8.24 -1.76 -17.29
CA TYR A 6 7.61 -0.46 -17.37
C TYR A 6 6.30 -0.38 -16.58
N ILE A 7 5.42 -1.38 -16.75
CA ILE A 7 4.15 -1.48 -16.03
C ILE A 7 4.41 -1.67 -14.53
N ALA A 8 5.33 -2.57 -14.17
CA ALA A 8 5.69 -2.84 -12.78
C ALA A 8 6.23 -1.61 -12.05
N LEU A 9 7.09 -0.82 -12.68
CA LEU A 9 7.64 0.40 -12.08
C LEU A 9 6.57 1.47 -11.85
N HIS A 10 5.66 1.66 -12.81
CA HIS A 10 4.54 2.59 -12.62
C HIS A 10 3.60 2.12 -11.52
N TYR A 11 3.30 0.82 -11.49
CA TYR A 11 2.47 0.22 -10.46
C TYR A 11 3.09 0.42 -9.07
N LEU A 12 4.39 0.17 -8.91
CA LEU A 12 5.09 0.35 -7.63
C LEU A 12 5.10 1.82 -7.19
N LYS A 13 5.28 2.76 -8.12
CA LYS A 13 5.21 4.20 -7.84
C LYS A 13 3.84 4.60 -7.31
N TYR A 14 2.77 4.19 -7.97
CA TYR A 14 1.41 4.47 -7.50
C TYR A 14 1.10 3.77 -6.18
N PHE A 15 1.60 2.55 -5.99
CA PHE A 15 1.49 1.82 -4.73
C PHE A 15 2.08 2.59 -3.56
N VAL A 16 3.33 3.06 -3.66
CA VAL A 16 3.99 3.81 -2.57
C VAL A 16 3.24 5.10 -2.25
N VAL A 17 2.80 5.85 -3.27
CA VAL A 17 2.08 7.12 -3.08
C VAL A 17 0.74 6.90 -2.38
N ILE A 18 -0.03 5.90 -2.82
CA ILE A 18 -1.35 5.60 -2.24
C ILE A 18 -1.19 5.02 -0.84
N LEU A 19 -0.20 4.14 -0.61
CA LEU A 19 0.08 3.56 0.71
C LEU A 19 0.36 4.67 1.72
N PHE A 20 1.24 5.61 1.36
CA PHE A 20 1.59 6.71 2.22
C PHE A 20 0.39 7.62 2.54
N ALA A 21 -0.42 7.93 1.52
CA ALA A 21 -1.64 8.72 1.72
C ALA A 21 -2.63 8.01 2.66
N PHE A 22 -2.83 6.70 2.48
CA PHE A 22 -3.72 5.90 3.31
C PHE A 22 -3.24 5.77 4.76
N ILE A 23 -1.95 5.55 4.99
CA ILE A 23 -1.37 5.50 6.34
C ILE A 23 -1.54 6.84 7.04
N LEU A 24 -1.13 7.95 6.40
CA LEU A 24 -1.24 9.28 7.00
C LEU A 24 -2.68 9.62 7.35
N PHE A 25 -3.61 9.34 6.45
CA PHE A 25 -5.03 9.58 6.69
C PHE A 25 -5.55 8.73 7.85
N SER A 26 -5.25 7.42 7.86
CA SER A 26 -5.72 6.50 8.89
C SER A 26 -5.16 6.85 10.27
N VAL A 27 -3.85 7.10 10.38
CA VAL A 27 -3.19 7.40 11.66
C VAL A 27 -3.56 8.80 12.15
N GLY A 28 -3.63 9.78 11.24
CA GLY A 28 -4.06 11.14 11.57
C GLY A 28 -5.49 11.18 12.10
N PHE A 29 -6.39 10.45 11.44
CA PHE A 29 -7.78 10.34 11.87
C PHE A 29 -7.90 9.66 13.25
N ASP A 30 -7.18 8.57 13.45
CA ASP A 30 -7.15 7.84 14.72
C ASP A 30 -6.58 8.69 15.86
N TYR A 31 -5.49 9.41 15.61
CA TYR A 31 -4.90 10.33 16.58
C TYR A 31 -5.87 11.42 17.02
N MET A 32 -6.65 12.02 16.10
CA MET A 32 -7.65 13.03 16.46
C MET A 32 -8.73 12.50 17.44
N GLY A 33 -9.05 11.21 17.36
CA GLY A 33 -10.05 10.57 18.22
C GLY A 33 -9.54 10.20 19.62
N VAL A 34 -8.23 9.97 19.78
CA VAL A 34 -7.61 9.49 21.02
C VAL A 34 -6.72 10.55 21.68
N ALA A 35 -6.45 11.68 21.01
CA ALA A 35 -5.57 12.75 21.50
C ALA A 35 -5.92 13.27 22.91
N THR A 36 -7.19 13.24 23.32
CA THR A 36 -7.62 13.69 24.66
C THR A 36 -7.44 12.65 25.76
N LYS A 37 -7.12 11.40 25.41
CA LYS A 37 -6.95 10.27 26.34
C LYS A 37 -5.49 9.83 26.47
N LEU A 38 -4.61 10.29 25.58
CA LEU A 38 -3.19 9.95 25.65
C LEU A 38 -2.50 10.70 26.80
N PRO A 39 -1.52 10.07 27.47
CA PRO A 39 -0.68 10.75 28.46
C PRO A 39 0.14 11.88 27.82
N ASP A 40 0.38 12.97 28.56
CA ASP A 40 1.18 14.13 28.12
C ASP A 40 2.65 13.82 27.79
N SER A 41 3.10 12.58 28.03
CA SER A 41 4.46 12.17 27.71
C SER A 41 4.64 11.99 26.20
N ALA A 42 5.49 12.84 25.61
CA ALA A 42 5.83 12.79 24.19
C ALA A 42 6.36 11.41 23.72
N ASN A 43 7.03 10.65 24.61
CA ASN A 43 7.52 9.32 24.30
C ASN A 43 6.39 8.32 23.98
N LEU A 44 5.32 8.32 24.78
CA LEU A 44 4.18 7.41 24.56
C LEU A 44 3.40 7.77 23.30
N VAL A 45 3.31 9.06 22.97
CA VAL A 45 2.69 9.53 21.72
C VAL A 45 3.45 9.02 20.49
N VAL A 46 4.79 9.10 20.49
CA VAL A 46 5.61 8.60 19.38
C VAL A 46 5.45 7.08 19.22
N MET A 47 5.51 6.33 20.32
CA MET A 47 5.31 4.88 20.29
C MET A 47 3.92 4.51 19.77
N TYR A 48 2.87 5.20 20.23
CA TYR A 48 1.50 5.02 19.74
C TYR A 48 1.39 5.20 18.23
N ILE A 49 1.94 6.30 17.70
CA ILE A 49 1.92 6.59 16.25
C ILE A 49 2.63 5.49 15.47
N VAL A 50 3.80 5.02 15.93
CA VAL A 50 4.55 3.96 15.27
C VAL A 50 3.76 2.65 15.22
N TYR A 51 3.15 2.23 16.34
CA TYR A 51 2.33 1.01 16.36
C TYR A 51 1.07 1.15 15.50
N LYS A 52 0.43 2.32 15.49
CA LYS A 52 -0.72 2.59 14.63
C LYS A 52 -0.35 2.60 13.15
N VAL A 53 0.84 3.08 12.77
CA VAL A 53 1.34 2.96 11.40
C VAL A 53 1.44 1.49 10.98
N PHE A 54 2.00 0.62 11.83
CA PHE A 54 2.10 -0.80 11.52
C PHE A 54 0.73 -1.46 11.39
N TYR A 55 -0.21 -1.16 12.29
CA TYR A 55 -1.58 -1.63 12.19
C TYR A 55 -2.29 -1.14 10.92
N SER A 56 -2.13 0.14 10.56
CA SER A 56 -2.70 0.70 9.32
C SER A 56 -2.10 0.05 8.07
N ILE A 57 -0.80 -0.27 8.07
CA ILE A 57 -0.19 -1.03 6.96
C ILE A 57 -0.83 -2.41 6.86
N ASP A 58 -1.01 -3.13 7.98
CA ASP A 58 -1.59 -4.47 8.00
C ASP A 58 -3.00 -4.49 7.38
N MET A 59 -3.83 -3.52 7.75
CA MET A 59 -5.21 -3.40 7.28
C MET A 59 -5.31 -2.88 5.83
N LEU A 60 -4.47 -1.93 5.43
CA LEU A 60 -4.65 -1.17 4.18
C LEU A 60 -3.83 -1.70 3.01
N LEU A 61 -2.89 -2.60 3.23
CA LEU A 61 -2.00 -3.10 2.17
C LEU A 61 -2.74 -3.80 1.02
N PRO A 62 -3.70 -4.73 1.25
CA PRO A 62 -4.48 -5.33 0.16
C PRO A 62 -5.28 -4.29 -0.63
N LEU A 63 -5.86 -3.32 0.07
CA LEU A 63 -6.66 -2.25 -0.52
C LEU A 63 -5.79 -1.34 -1.41
N THR A 64 -4.61 -0.98 -0.91
CA THR A 64 -3.64 -0.15 -1.61
C THR A 64 -3.16 -0.80 -2.90
N LEU A 65 -2.92 -2.13 -2.90
CA LEU A 65 -2.52 -2.86 -4.10
C LEU A 65 -3.58 -2.78 -5.22
N ILE A 66 -4.87 -2.82 -4.86
CA ILE A 66 -5.97 -2.69 -5.81
C ILE A 66 -6.06 -1.25 -6.34
N PHE A 67 -6.03 -0.24 -5.45
CA PHE A 67 -6.10 1.16 -5.88
C PHE A 67 -4.91 1.57 -6.75
N ALA A 68 -3.70 1.08 -6.45
CA ALA A 68 -2.53 1.30 -7.28
C ALA A 68 -2.70 0.72 -8.69
N MET A 69 -3.35 -0.44 -8.81
CA MET A 69 -3.61 -1.07 -10.10
C MET A 69 -4.61 -0.23 -10.91
N ILE A 70 -5.68 0.25 -10.26
CA ILE A 70 -6.68 1.13 -10.87
C ILE A 70 -6.01 2.43 -11.32
N ALA A 71 -5.24 3.09 -10.45
CA ALA A 71 -4.54 4.34 -10.75
C ALA A 71 -3.57 4.19 -11.94
N THR A 72 -2.82 3.09 -11.98
CA THR A 72 -1.90 2.80 -13.09
C THR A 72 -2.66 2.61 -14.40
N LYS A 73 -3.78 1.86 -14.39
CA LYS A 73 -4.63 1.68 -15.57
C LYS A 73 -5.21 3.01 -16.06
N VAL A 74 -5.74 3.83 -15.15
CA VAL A 74 -6.29 5.16 -15.49
C VAL A 74 -5.22 6.05 -16.11
N SER A 75 -4.01 6.05 -15.55
CA SER A 75 -2.86 6.81 -16.08
C SER A 75 -2.50 6.37 -17.51
N PHE A 76 -2.44 5.06 -17.77
CA PHE A 76 -2.16 4.53 -19.11
C PHE A 76 -3.26 4.77 -20.12
N ILE A 77 -4.52 4.83 -19.69
CA ILE A 77 -5.64 5.22 -20.56
C ILE A 77 -5.51 6.71 -20.92
N ARG A 78 -5.29 7.58 -19.93
CA ARG A 78 -5.16 9.02 -20.13
C ARG A 78 -4.00 9.40 -21.05
N ASN A 79 -2.89 8.65 -20.98
CA ASN A 79 -1.70 8.91 -21.78
C ASN A 79 -1.68 8.09 -23.10
N ASN A 80 -2.78 7.46 -23.50
CA ASN A 80 -2.89 6.58 -24.67
C ASN A 80 -1.86 5.43 -24.72
N THR A 81 -1.16 5.15 -23.61
CA THR A 81 -0.13 4.11 -23.51
C THR A 81 -0.77 2.72 -23.60
N LEU A 82 -1.97 2.57 -23.05
CA LEU A 82 -2.72 1.31 -23.11
C LEU A 82 -3.11 0.97 -24.56
N VAL A 83 -3.52 1.97 -25.34
CA VAL A 83 -3.84 1.81 -26.77
C VAL A 83 -2.59 1.44 -27.55
N ALA A 84 -1.46 2.11 -27.29
CA ALA A 84 -0.18 1.79 -27.91
C ALA A 84 0.25 0.33 -27.63
N PHE A 85 0.07 -0.18 -26.40
CA PHE A 85 0.37 -1.58 -26.09
C PHE A 85 -0.50 -2.55 -26.91
N TYR A 86 -1.80 -2.27 -27.07
CA TYR A 86 -2.66 -3.11 -27.89
C TYR A 86 -2.29 -3.05 -29.39
N SER A 87 -1.92 -1.88 -29.91
CA SER A 87 -1.46 -1.73 -31.30
C SER A 87 -0.13 -2.45 -31.57
N LEU A 88 0.72 -2.60 -30.56
CA LEU A 88 1.95 -3.39 -30.62
C LEU A 88 1.72 -4.90 -30.50
N GLY A 89 0.45 -5.35 -30.40
CA GLY A 89 0.08 -6.77 -30.34
C GLY A 89 0.12 -7.38 -28.94
N TYR A 90 0.28 -6.60 -27.87
CA TYR A 90 0.19 -7.14 -26.51
C TYR A 90 -1.24 -7.51 -26.16
N SER A 91 -1.43 -8.72 -25.61
CA SER A 91 -2.74 -9.16 -25.15
C SER A 91 -3.15 -8.51 -23.83
N LYS A 92 -4.44 -8.56 -23.51
CA LYS A 92 -4.96 -8.12 -22.19
C LYS A 92 -4.30 -8.88 -21.04
N VAL A 93 -3.94 -10.15 -21.25
CA VAL A 93 -3.28 -11.01 -20.25
C VAL A 93 -1.85 -10.54 -20.00
N ASP A 94 -1.13 -10.13 -21.05
CA ASP A 94 0.26 -9.67 -20.91
C ASP A 94 0.37 -8.33 -20.19
N ILE A 95 -0.65 -7.47 -20.30
CA ILE A 95 -0.76 -6.23 -19.51
C ILE A 95 -1.14 -6.54 -18.06
N LEU A 96 -1.87 -7.62 -17.79
CA LEU A 96 -2.31 -7.99 -16.45
C LEU A 96 -1.21 -8.72 -15.63
N LYS A 97 -0.39 -9.54 -16.29
CA LYS A 97 0.70 -10.32 -15.68
C LYS A 97 1.59 -9.50 -14.70
N PRO A 98 2.09 -8.29 -15.04
CA PRO A 98 2.92 -7.50 -14.13
C PRO A 98 2.21 -7.14 -12.82
N PHE A 99 0.91 -6.82 -12.88
CA PHE A 99 0.15 -6.49 -11.67
C PHE A 99 0.05 -7.69 -10.74
N VAL A 100 -0.27 -8.87 -11.27
CA VAL A 100 -0.45 -10.10 -10.50
C VAL A 100 0.87 -10.58 -9.90
N VAL A 101 1.96 -10.57 -10.68
CA VAL A 101 3.26 -11.03 -10.20
C VAL A 101 3.79 -10.12 -9.09
N VAL A 102 3.69 -8.80 -9.25
CA VAL A 102 4.16 -7.85 -8.23
C VAL A 102 3.27 -7.88 -6.99
N SER A 103 1.95 -7.92 -7.14
CA SER A 103 1.04 -7.99 -5.99
C SER A 103 1.22 -9.30 -5.22
N MET A 104 1.40 -10.42 -5.91
CA MET A 104 1.65 -11.71 -5.27
C MET A 104 2.99 -11.72 -4.52
N ALA A 105 4.05 -11.15 -5.09
CA ALA A 105 5.32 -11.01 -4.40
C ALA A 105 5.20 -10.15 -3.12
N ILE A 106 4.46 -9.04 -3.19
CA ILE A 106 4.22 -8.17 -2.02
C ILE A 106 3.39 -8.90 -0.96
N ILE A 107 2.33 -9.63 -1.36
CA ILE A 107 1.49 -10.40 -0.42
C ILE A 107 2.28 -11.52 0.25
N VAL A 108 3.11 -12.26 -0.49
CA VAL A 108 3.95 -13.31 0.10
C VAL A 108 4.94 -12.73 1.11
N LEU A 109 5.56 -11.60 0.78
CA LEU A 109 6.45 -10.88 1.71
C LEU A 109 5.68 -10.40 2.94
N PHE A 110 4.45 -9.91 2.75
CA PHE A 110 3.58 -9.46 3.82
C PHE A 110 3.14 -10.60 4.76
N VAL A 111 2.77 -11.76 4.20
CA VAL A 111 2.45 -12.96 4.99
C VAL A 111 3.67 -13.43 5.79
N ALA A 112 4.86 -13.39 5.20
CA ALA A 112 6.10 -13.68 5.92
C ALA A 112 6.35 -12.70 7.09
N LEU A 113 6.09 -11.40 6.88
CA LEU A 113 6.18 -10.39 7.94
C LEU A 113 5.18 -10.62 9.07
N HIS A 114 3.97 -11.09 8.75
CA HIS A 114 2.92 -11.36 9.73
C HIS A 114 3.27 -12.53 10.69
N SER A 115 4.28 -13.34 10.36
CA SER A 115 4.86 -14.33 11.28
C SER A 115 5.72 -13.72 12.40
N THR A 116 5.94 -12.40 12.37
CA THR A 116 6.78 -11.64 13.32
C THR A 116 5.90 -10.84 14.30
N SER A 117 6.49 -10.09 15.23
CA SER A 117 5.79 -9.18 16.17
C SER A 117 4.91 -8.11 15.52
N PHE A 118 4.95 -7.97 14.19
CA PHE A 118 4.11 -7.07 13.40
C PHE A 118 2.60 -7.34 13.60
N ALA A 119 2.20 -8.60 13.73
CA ALA A 119 0.80 -8.99 13.95
C ALA A 119 0.23 -8.47 15.30
N ARG A 120 1.09 -8.18 16.29
CA ARG A 120 0.70 -7.71 17.62
C ARG A 120 0.74 -6.18 17.77
N ALA A 121 0.95 -5.44 16.68
CA ALA A 121 1.10 -3.98 16.75
C ALA A 121 -0.12 -3.28 17.39
N ASP A 122 -1.35 -3.73 17.12
CA ASP A 122 -2.56 -3.13 17.72
C ASP A 122 -2.68 -3.43 19.23
N GLU A 123 -2.25 -4.61 19.68
CA GLU A 123 -2.20 -4.95 21.10
C GLU A 123 -1.18 -4.08 21.85
N PHE A 124 -0.02 -3.80 21.24
CA PHE A 124 0.96 -2.89 21.82
C PHE A 124 0.46 -1.45 21.86
N ALA A 125 -0.28 -1.00 20.83
CA ALA A 125 -0.87 0.35 20.83
C ALA A 125 -1.96 0.52 21.90
N LYS A 126 -2.78 -0.50 22.15
CA LYS A 126 -3.88 -0.46 23.13
C LYS A 126 -3.44 -0.57 24.59
N ASN A 127 -2.24 -1.12 24.82
CA ASN A 127 -1.65 -1.24 26.16
C ASN A 127 -0.86 0.02 26.59
N ILE A 128 -0.85 1.06 25.74
CA ILE A 128 -0.29 2.40 26.03
C ILE A 128 -1.43 3.32 26.43
#